data_AF-A0A972JW34-F1
#
_entry.id   AF-A0A972JW34-F1
#
_cell.length_a   1.000
_cell.length_b   1.000
_cell.length_c   1.000
_cell.angle_alpha   90.00
_cell.angle_beta   90.00
_cell.angle_gamma   90.00
#
_symmetry.space_group_name_H-M   'P 1'
#
loop_
_entity.id
_entity.type
_entity.pdbx_description
1 polymer ?
#
loop_
_entity_poly.entity_id
_entity_poly.type
_entity_poly.pdbx_seq_one_letter_code
_entity_poly.pdbx_strand_id
1 'polypeptide(L)'
;MQPMYETVNREFRWVRHQSDTNMFELVDGRNVVAQLIWINNNENLVEVKAAYEHWTFKRTGFWKTRITIHPIGSESHSATFEPDWSGGGILQIVYGLYQWKPANS
;
A
#
# COMPACT_ATOMS: atom_id res chain seq x y z
N MET A 1 -1.88 -12.90 -10.94
CA MET A 1 -2.48 -12.18 -9.80
C MET A 1 -3.99 -12.17 -10.00
N GLN A 2 -4.77 -12.35 -8.94
CA GLN A 2 -6.23 -12.21 -9.01
C GLN A 2 -6.65 -10.72 -8.85
N PRO A 3 -7.77 -10.28 -9.45
CA PRO A 3 -8.19 -8.88 -9.36
C PRO A 3 -8.59 -8.47 -7.95
N MET A 4 -8.17 -7.28 -7.50
CA MET A 4 -8.47 -6.79 -6.14
C MET A 4 -9.96 -6.56 -5.89
N TYR A 5 -10.73 -6.16 -6.90
CA TYR A 5 -12.17 -5.91 -6.73
C TYR A 5 -12.98 -7.19 -6.48
N GLU A 6 -12.44 -8.36 -6.85
CA GLU A 6 -13.09 -9.67 -6.60
C GLU A 6 -12.82 -10.21 -5.19
N THR A 7 -11.92 -9.56 -4.44
CA THR A 7 -11.44 -10.03 -3.14
C THR A 7 -11.86 -9.14 -1.98
N VAL A 8 -12.75 -8.17 -2.22
CA VAL A 8 -13.29 -7.27 -1.18
C VAL A 8 -13.88 -8.05 0.00
N ASN A 9 -13.64 -7.56 1.22
CA ASN A 9 -14.05 -8.18 2.51
C ASN A 9 -13.40 -9.54 2.80
N ARG A 10 -12.32 -9.92 2.12
CA ARG A 10 -11.50 -11.08 2.49
C ARG A 10 -10.33 -10.68 3.35
N GLU A 11 -9.81 -11.64 4.10
CA GLU A 11 -8.57 -11.47 4.85
C GLU A 11 -7.37 -11.63 3.92
N PHE A 12 -6.47 -10.65 3.96
CA PHE A 12 -5.20 -10.71 3.24
C PHE A 12 -4.02 -10.81 4.18
N ARG A 13 -2.92 -11.34 3.68
CA ARG A 13 -1.64 -11.38 4.40
C ARG A 13 -0.53 -10.86 3.51
N TRP A 14 0.37 -10.09 4.10
CA TRP A 14 1.65 -9.76 3.48
C TRP A 14 2.63 -10.90 3.74
N VAL A 15 3.20 -11.45 2.67
CA VAL A 15 4.19 -12.53 2.72
C VAL A 15 5.50 -12.01 2.13
N ARG A 16 6.60 -12.24 2.84
CA ARG A 16 7.95 -11.99 2.34
C ARG A 16 8.59 -13.33 2.03
N HIS A 17 9.04 -13.52 0.78
CA HIS A 17 9.76 -14.72 0.39
C HIS A 17 11.23 -14.62 0.81
N GLN A 18 11.82 -15.72 1.25
CA GLN A 18 13.19 -15.72 1.81
C GLN A 18 14.25 -15.28 0.79
N SER A 19 14.01 -15.48 -0.51
CA SER A 19 14.90 -15.10 -1.61
C SER A 19 14.78 -13.63 -2.02
N ASP A 20 13.67 -12.96 -1.73
CA ASP A 20 13.38 -11.62 -2.21
C ASP A 20 13.35 -10.61 -1.07
N THR A 21 14.52 -10.00 -0.83
CA THR A 21 14.67 -9.05 0.27
C THR A 21 13.87 -7.76 0.05
N ASN A 22 13.56 -7.41 -1.20
CA ASN A 22 12.94 -6.15 -1.59
C ASN A 22 11.49 -6.29 -2.07
N MET A 23 10.86 -7.46 -1.92
CA MET A 23 9.50 -7.70 -2.38
C MET A 23 8.63 -8.35 -1.32
N PHE A 24 7.37 -7.93 -1.28
CA PHE A 24 6.32 -8.55 -0.49
C PHE A 24 5.15 -8.87 -1.41
N GLU A 25 4.45 -9.97 -1.15
CA GLU A 25 3.21 -10.32 -1.83
C GLU A 25 2.03 -10.16 -0.89
N LEU A 26 0.96 -9.55 -1.38
CA LEU A 26 -0.35 -9.56 -0.74
C LEU A 26 -1.10 -10.78 -1.23
N VAL A 27 -1.41 -11.72 -0.32
CA VAL A 27 -2.06 -12.99 -0.66
C VAL A 27 -3.43 -13.12 0.00
N ASP A 28 -4.36 -13.74 -0.72
CA ASP A 28 -5.62 -14.30 -0.20
C ASP A 28 -5.50 -15.83 -0.32
N GLY A 29 -5.25 -16.48 0.82
CA GLY A 29 -4.91 -17.91 0.87
C GLY A 29 -3.64 -18.23 0.07
N ARG A 30 -3.80 -18.90 -1.08
CA ARG A 30 -2.71 -19.28 -2.00
C ARG A 30 -2.59 -18.37 -3.22
N ASN A 31 -3.50 -17.40 -3.36
CA ASN A 31 -3.58 -16.57 -4.54
C ASN A 31 -2.93 -15.21 -4.28
N VAL A 32 -1.99 -14.82 -5.14
CA VAL A 32 -1.39 -13.49 -5.10
C VAL A 32 -2.37 -12.47 -5.66
N VAL A 33 -2.66 -11.44 -4.86
CA VAL A 33 -3.56 -10.33 -5.18
C VAL A 33 -2.76 -9.14 -5.70
N ALA A 34 -1.66 -8.82 -5.01
CA ALA A 34 -0.76 -7.74 -5.38
C ALA A 34 0.67 -8.04 -4.95
N GLN A 35 1.62 -7.30 -5.51
CA GLN A 35 3.03 -7.31 -5.13
C GLN A 35 3.47 -5.90 -4.77
N LEU A 36 4.24 -5.77 -3.70
CA LEU A 36 4.88 -4.54 -3.26
C LEU A 36 6.39 -4.70 -3.42
N ILE A 37 7.01 -3.83 -4.21
CA ILE A 37 8.42 -3.91 -4.58
C ILE A 37 9.10 -2.61 -4.14
N TRP A 38 10.19 -2.71 -3.38
CA TRP A 38 11.02 -1.57 -3.04
C TRP A 38 11.88 -1.16 -4.22
N ILE A 39 11.57 -0.01 -4.83
CA ILE A 39 12.31 0.52 -5.99
C ILE A 39 13.55 1.26 -5.51
N ASN A 40 13.38 2.12 -4.49
CA ASN A 40 14.44 2.94 -3.95
C ASN A 40 14.30 3.06 -2.44
N ASN A 41 15.17 2.33 -1.72
CA ASN A 41 15.20 2.34 -0.26
C ASN A 41 15.58 3.71 0.30
N ASN A 42 16.41 4.49 -0.40
CA ASN A 42 16.84 5.81 0.07
C ASN A 42 15.72 6.86 -0.02
N GLU A 43 14.81 6.70 -0.98
CA GLU A 43 13.68 7.62 -1.20
C GLU A 43 12.37 7.14 -0.56
N ASN A 44 12.39 6.00 0.14
CA ASN A 44 11.21 5.32 0.66
C ASN A 44 10.09 5.20 -0.38
N LEU A 45 10.47 4.76 -1.58
CA LEU A 45 9.58 4.62 -2.73
C LEU A 45 9.36 3.14 -3.03
N VAL A 46 8.10 2.73 -3.05
CA VAL A 46 7.68 1.37 -3.39
C VAL A 46 6.69 1.37 -4.54
N GLU A 47 6.78 0.35 -5.38
CA GLU A 47 5.84 0.04 -6.46
C GLU A 47 4.83 -0.99 -5.95
N VAL A 48 3.55 -0.81 -6.28
CA VAL A 48 2.50 -1.79 -5.97
C VAL A 48 1.82 -2.21 -7.27
N LYS A 49 1.97 -3.49 -7.64
CA LYS A 49 1.34 -4.09 -8.82
C LYS A 49 0.20 -4.99 -8.39
N ALA A 50 -1.00 -4.72 -8.91
CA ALA A 50 -2.14 -5.63 -8.86
C ALA A 50 -2.43 -6.17 -10.27
N ALA A 51 -3.51 -6.94 -10.42
CA ALA A 51 -3.86 -7.55 -11.72
C ALA A 51 -4.16 -6.51 -12.81
N TYR A 52 -4.85 -5.42 -12.48
CA TYR A 52 -5.23 -4.38 -13.45
C TYR A 52 -4.72 -2.99 -13.06
N GLU A 53 -4.30 -2.84 -11.81
CA GLU A 53 -3.92 -1.57 -11.25
C GLU A 53 -2.44 -1.54 -10.87
N HIS A 54 -1.88 -0.34 -10.91
CA HIS A 54 -0.47 -0.14 -10.65
C HIS A 54 -0.26 1.23 -10.00
N TRP A 55 0.40 1.24 -8.85
CA TRP A 55 0.64 2.45 -8.07
C TRP A 55 2.08 2.56 -7.60
N THR A 56 2.48 3.77 -7.20
CA THR A 56 3.66 4.02 -6.40
C THR A 56 3.26 4.64 -5.07
N PHE A 57 3.90 4.18 -3.99
CA PHE A 57 3.69 4.71 -2.66
C PHE A 57 4.99 5.37 -2.22
N LYS A 58 4.90 6.62 -1.78
CA LYS A 58 6.06 7.39 -1.32
C LYS A 58 5.85 7.82 0.12
N ARG A 59 6.77 7.44 1.01
CA ARG A 59 6.78 7.91 2.39
C ARG A 59 7.63 9.17 2.50
N THR A 60 7.05 10.23 3.06
CA THR A 60 7.70 11.53 3.27
C THR A 60 7.48 12.04 4.69
N GLY A 61 8.29 13.04 5.09
CA GLY A 61 8.16 13.75 6.36
C GLY A 61 8.99 13.13 7.49
N PHE A 62 9.85 13.97 8.09
CA PHE A 62 10.69 13.59 9.23
C PHE A 62 9.95 13.68 10.57
N TRP A 63 9.02 14.63 10.71
CA TRP A 63 8.28 14.90 11.95
C TRP A 63 6.83 14.43 11.93
N LYS A 64 6.22 14.41 10.74
CA LYS A 64 4.89 13.87 10.50
C LYS A 64 4.97 12.96 9.29
N THR A 65 4.92 11.65 9.51
CA THR A 65 4.96 10.69 8.41
C THR A 65 3.72 10.90 7.55
N ARG A 66 3.92 11.00 6.23
CA ARG A 66 2.86 11.05 5.23
C ARG A 66 3.20 10.07 4.11
N ILE A 67 2.25 9.23 3.74
CA ILE A 67 2.36 8.29 2.63
C ILE A 67 1.45 8.77 1.52
N THR A 68 2.03 9.05 0.35
CA THR A 68 1.27 9.42 -0.84
C THR A 68 1.18 8.26 -1.80
N ILE A 69 0.02 8.12 -2.45
CA ILE A 69 -0.27 7.05 -3.41
C ILE A 69 -0.56 7.69 -4.76
N HIS A 70 0.11 7.21 -5.79
CA HIS A 70 -0.05 7.68 -7.17
C HIS A 70 -0.31 6.50 -8.10
N PRO A 71 -1.29 6.57 -9.00
CA PRO A 71 -1.33 5.69 -10.15
C PRO A 71 -0.03 5.83 -10.94
N ILE A 72 0.50 4.73 -11.46
CA ILE A 72 1.74 4.83 -12.23
C ILE A 72 1.52 5.69 -13.49
N GLY A 73 2.52 6.53 -13.81
CA GLY A 73 2.42 7.48 -14.93
C GLY A 73 1.52 8.70 -14.67
N SER A 74 0.98 8.86 -13.46
CA SER A 74 0.22 10.05 -13.04
C SER A 74 1.03 10.91 -12.08
N GLU A 75 1.11 12.21 -12.36
CA GLU A 75 1.64 13.20 -11.41
C GLU A 75 0.63 13.55 -10.30
N SER A 76 -0.66 13.32 -10.56
CA SER A 76 -1.72 13.50 -9.58
C SER A 76 -1.72 12.35 -8.57
N HIS A 77 -1.78 12.71 -7.30
CA HIS A 77 -1.88 11.75 -6.19
C HIS A 77 -3.34 11.31 -6.05
N SER A 78 -3.60 10.01 -5.95
CA SER A 78 -4.96 9.50 -5.78
C SER A 78 -5.39 9.44 -4.32
N ALA A 79 -4.43 9.32 -3.39
CA ALA A 79 -4.69 9.23 -1.96
C ALA A 79 -3.49 9.65 -1.11
N THR A 80 -3.75 10.04 0.14
CA THR A 80 -2.76 10.33 1.16
C THR A 80 -3.13 9.64 2.46
N PHE A 81 -2.19 8.92 3.05
CA PHE A 81 -2.32 8.32 4.37
C PHE A 81 -1.39 9.01 5.37
N GLU A 82 -1.95 9.49 6.48
CA GLU A 82 -1.22 10.08 7.59
C GLU A 82 -1.33 9.16 8.81
N PRO A 83 -0.35 8.27 9.04
CA PRO A 83 -0.38 7.40 10.20
C PRO A 83 -0.26 8.18 11.50
N ASP A 84 -0.95 7.71 12.53
CA ASP A 84 -0.71 8.10 13.91
C ASP A 84 0.23 7.11 14.61
N TRP A 85 0.56 7.40 15.87
CA TRP A 85 1.48 6.58 16.67
C TRP A 85 0.85 5.24 17.11
N SER A 86 -0.47 5.07 17.01
CA SER A 86 -1.19 3.87 17.42
C SER A 86 -1.29 2.81 16.32
N GLY A 87 -0.70 3.06 15.15
CA GLY A 87 -0.82 2.20 13.97
C GLY A 87 -2.11 2.43 13.18
N GLY A 88 -2.95 3.38 13.60
CA GLY A 88 -4.07 3.92 12.83
C GLY A 88 -3.64 5.12 12.00
N GLY A 89 -4.61 5.96 11.65
CA GLY A 89 -4.33 7.24 11.03
C GLY A 89 -5.51 7.79 10.23
N ILE A 90 -5.22 8.76 9.39
CA ILE A 90 -6.21 9.37 8.51
C ILE A 90 -5.88 9.02 7.07
N LEU A 91 -6.82 8.40 6.36
CA LEU A 91 -6.75 8.15 4.93
C LEU A 91 -7.62 9.18 4.20
N GLN A 92 -6.98 10.04 3.42
CA GLN A 92 -7.63 10.98 2.53
C GLN A 92 -7.60 10.44 1.11
N ILE A 93 -8.76 10.36 0.48
CA ILE A 93 -8.94 10.08 -0.95
C ILE A 93 -9.71 11.24 -1.59
N VAL A 94 -9.79 11.27 -2.92
CA VAL A 94 -10.47 12.36 -3.66
C VAL A 94 -11.89 12.65 -3.13
N TYR A 95 -12.61 11.62 -2.72
CA TYR A 95 -14.02 11.70 -2.35
C TYR A 95 -14.29 11.68 -0.83
N GLY A 96 -13.26 11.64 0.01
CA GLY A 96 -13.52 11.56 1.45
C GLY A 96 -12.30 11.42 2.35
N LEU A 97 -12.56 11.58 3.64
CA LEU A 97 -11.62 11.42 4.72
C LEU A 97 -12.09 10.27 5.62
N TYR A 98 -11.22 9.30 5.83
CA TYR A 98 -11.54 8.07 6.55
C TYR A 98 -10.57 7.89 7.72
N GLN A 99 -11.11 7.51 8.89
CA GLN A 99 -10.28 7.08 10.00
C GLN A 99 -9.84 5.64 9.76
N TRP A 100 -8.53 5.45 9.59
CA TRP A 100 -7.92 4.13 9.51
C TRP A 100 -7.72 3.57 10.92
N LYS A 101 -8.19 2.35 11.15
CA LYS A 101 -7.97 1.62 12.40
C LYS A 101 -6.98 0.49 12.18
N PRO A 102 -6.07 0.23 13.14
CA PRO A 102 -5.19 -0.92 13.05
C PRO A 102 -6.02 -2.22 13.00
N ALA A 103 -5.59 -3.19 12.20
CA ALA A 103 -6.30 -4.46 12.03
C ALA A 103 -6.20 -5.37 13.26
N ASN A 104 -5.20 -5.16 14.12
CA ASN A 104 -4.98 -5.89 15.36
C ASN A 104 -4.94 -4.86 16.52
N SER A 105 -6.07 -4.64 17.19
CA SER A 105 -6.18 -3.80 18.39
C SER A 105 -6.72 -4.61 19.55
#